data_AF-A0A356SG00-F1
#
_entry.id   AF-A0A356SG00-F1
#
_cell.length_a   1.000
_cell.length_b   1.000
_cell.length_c   1.000
_cell.angle_alpha   90.00
_cell.angle_beta   90.00
_cell.angle_gamma   90.00
#
_symmetry.space_group_name_H-M   'P 1'
#
loop_
_entity.id
_entity.type
_entity.pdbx_description
1 polymer ?
#
loop_
_entity_poly.entity_id
_entity_poly.type
_entity_poly.pdbx_seq_one_letter_code
_entity_poly.pdbx_strand_id
1 'polypeptide(L)'
;MHGPHYDNLYERACERKGGSDVVESLLPTIATQEHLSGLGSDRYLAEFTRKVFQSGFVWRIVNNKWPHFEEVFWGFDIERLLMMPDDML
;
A
#
# COMPACT_ATOMS: atom_id res chain seq x y z
N MET A 1 4.63 7.64 25.17
CA MET A 1 3.91 8.71 24.45
C MET A 1 2.52 8.19 24.12
N HIS A 2 1.46 8.92 24.47
CA HIS A 2 0.12 8.64 23.94
C HIS A 2 0.07 9.24 22.53
N GLY A 3 -0.16 8.42 21.51
CA GLY A 3 -0.35 8.92 20.15
C GLY A 3 -1.62 9.77 20.04
N PRO A 4 -1.80 10.52 18.95
CA PRO A 4 -3.05 11.24 18.72
C PRO A 4 -4.23 10.26 18.63
N HIS A 5 -5.37 10.61 19.25
CA HIS A 5 -6.62 9.86 19.12
C HIS A 5 -7.14 9.94 17.68
N TYR A 6 -7.83 8.90 17.21
CA TYR A 6 -8.41 8.86 15.86
C TYR A 6 -9.30 10.08 15.58
N ASP A 7 -10.19 10.42 16.52
CA ASP A 7 -11.14 11.54 16.34
C ASP A 7 -10.43 12.86 16.07
N ASN A 8 -9.31 13.12 16.77
CA ASN A 8 -8.50 14.32 16.58
C ASN A 8 -7.84 14.35 15.18
N LEU A 9 -7.46 13.18 14.65
CA LEU A 9 -6.91 13.07 13.30
C LEU A 9 -7.98 13.29 12.24
N TYR A 10 -9.17 12.72 12.46
CA TYR A 10 -10.32 12.83 11.57
C TYR A 10 -10.83 14.27 11.50
N GLU A 11 -11.05 14.93 12.64
CA GLU A 11 -11.46 16.34 12.71
C GLU A 11 -10.48 17.24 11.94
N ARG A 12 -9.19 17.09 12.20
CA ARG A 12 -8.13 17.81 11.49
C ARG A 12 -8.11 17.52 9.98
N ALA A 13 -8.49 16.32 9.55
CA ALA A 13 -8.63 16.00 8.14
C ALA A 13 -9.82 16.74 7.53
N CYS A 14 -10.98 16.74 8.21
CA CYS A 14 -12.19 17.46 7.80
C CYS A 14 -11.92 18.96 7.64
N GLU A 15 -11.28 19.60 8.62
CA GLU A 15 -10.89 21.02 8.55
C GLU A 15 -10.04 21.34 7.33
N ARG A 16 -9.09 20.46 6.97
CA ARG A 16 -8.13 20.67 5.88
C ARG A 16 -8.68 20.34 4.50
N LYS A 17 -9.68 19.46 4.43
CA LYS A 17 -10.20 18.91 3.17
C LYS A 17 -11.57 19.46 2.79
N GLY A 18 -12.25 20.17 3.70
CA GLY A 18 -13.52 20.83 3.42
C GLY A 18 -14.75 20.09 3.96
N GLY A 19 -14.61 19.40 5.10
CA GLY A 19 -15.69 18.70 5.80
C GLY A 19 -15.60 17.17 5.72
N SER A 20 -16.48 16.50 6.48
CA SER A 20 -16.56 15.03 6.56
C SER A 20 -16.85 14.39 5.21
N ASP A 21 -17.82 14.93 4.47
CA ASP A 21 -18.25 14.34 3.20
C ASP A 21 -17.11 14.28 2.18
N VAL A 22 -16.27 15.33 2.14
CA VAL A 22 -15.09 15.35 1.28
C VAL A 22 -14.06 14.34 1.76
N VAL A 23 -13.79 14.25 3.07
CA VAL A 23 -12.85 13.26 3.62
C VAL A 23 -13.30 11.83 3.31
N GLU A 24 -14.56 11.50 3.58
CA GLU A 24 -15.13 10.17 3.30
C GLU A 24 -15.01 9.81 1.81
N SER A 25 -15.22 10.78 0.91
CA SER A 25 -15.05 10.55 -0.54
C SER A 25 -13.60 10.28 -0.97
N LEU A 26 -12.61 10.68 -0.15
CA LEU A 26 -11.19 10.46 -0.40
C LEU A 26 -10.69 9.13 0.17
N LEU A 27 -11.45 8.51 1.08
CA LEU A 27 -11.08 7.22 1.65
C LEU A 27 -11.26 6.11 0.61
N PRO A 28 -10.33 5.14 0.56
CA PRO A 28 -10.50 3.99 -0.32
C PRO A 28 -11.63 3.10 0.19
N THR A 29 -12.26 2.35 -0.73
CA THR A 29 -13.15 1.26 -0.35
C THR A 29 -12.35 0.17 0.37
N ILE A 30 -12.80 -0.18 1.57
CA ILE A 30 -12.18 -1.25 2.36
C ILE A 30 -12.58 -2.60 1.76
N ALA A 31 -11.59 -3.46 1.51
CA ALA A 31 -11.82 -4.81 1.02
C ALA A 31 -12.53 -5.68 2.07
N THR A 32 -13.41 -6.57 1.61
CA THR A 32 -14.09 -7.53 2.50
C THR A 32 -13.14 -8.64 2.95
N GLN A 33 -13.45 -9.26 4.08
CA GLN A 33 -12.65 -10.38 4.59
C GLN A 33 -12.60 -11.53 3.59
N GLU A 34 -13.72 -11.83 2.93
CA GLU A 34 -13.82 -12.87 1.92
C GLU A 34 -12.89 -12.58 0.73
N HIS A 35 -12.87 -11.33 0.26
CA HIS A 35 -11.96 -10.93 -0.81
C HIS A 35 -10.50 -11.10 -0.41
N LEU A 36 -10.13 -10.61 0.78
CA LEU A 36 -8.76 -10.72 1.29
C LEU A 36 -8.32 -12.18 1.47
N SER A 37 -9.23 -13.05 1.92
CA SER A 37 -8.94 -14.49 2.08
C SER A 37 -8.73 -15.22 0.75
N GLY A 38 -9.28 -14.68 -0.35
CA GLY A 38 -9.10 -15.24 -1.70
C GLY A 38 -7.83 -14.77 -2.41
N LEU A 39 -7.09 -13.80 -1.86
CA LEU A 39 -5.86 -13.31 -2.46
C LEU A 39 -4.69 -14.27 -2.21
N GLY A 40 -3.86 -14.44 -3.24
CA GLY A 40 -2.59 -15.17 -3.13
C GLY A 40 -1.56 -14.43 -2.27
N SER A 41 -0.59 -15.18 -1.75
CA SER A 41 0.52 -14.65 -0.95
C SER A 41 1.39 -13.64 -1.71
N ASP A 42 1.47 -13.77 -3.03
CA ASP A 42 2.15 -12.84 -3.94
C ASP A 42 1.56 -11.42 -3.85
N ARG A 43 0.25 -11.28 -3.72
CA ARG A 43 -0.41 -9.96 -3.60
C ARG A 43 -0.11 -9.29 -2.26
N TYR A 44 0.00 -10.06 -1.19
CA TYR A 44 0.42 -9.55 0.12
C TYR A 44 1.89 -9.14 0.11
N LEU A 45 2.76 -9.97 -0.49
CA LEU A 45 4.18 -9.66 -0.64
C LEU A 45 4.39 -8.38 -1.46
N ALA A 46 3.65 -8.23 -2.57
CA ALA A 46 3.66 -7.03 -3.39
C ALA A 46 3.28 -5.79 -2.55
N GLU A 47 2.15 -5.81 -1.85
CA GLU A 47 1.72 -4.63 -1.08
C GLU A 47 2.62 -4.31 0.12
N PHE A 48 3.17 -5.31 0.81
CA PHE A 48 4.18 -5.09 1.84
C PHE A 48 5.42 -4.42 1.27
N THR A 49 5.94 -4.96 0.17
CA THR A 49 7.08 -4.36 -0.54
C THR A 49 6.78 -2.93 -0.94
N ARG A 50 5.58 -2.64 -1.43
CA ARG A 50 5.14 -1.28 -1.78
C ARG A 50 5.22 -0.31 -0.61
N LYS A 51 4.81 -0.71 0.59
CA LYS A 51 4.86 0.16 1.79
C LYS A 51 6.31 0.43 2.22
N VAL A 52 7.19 -0.55 2.08
CA VAL A 52 8.63 -0.36 2.32
C VAL A 52 9.17 0.69 1.36
N PHE A 53 8.91 0.57 0.05
CA PHE A 53 9.36 1.57 -0.94
C PHE A 53 8.72 2.95 -0.80
N GLN A 54 7.51 3.03 -0.23
CA GLN A 54 6.83 4.29 0.07
C GLN A 54 7.42 5.01 1.30
N SER A 55 8.24 4.33 2.11
CA SER A 55 8.89 4.92 3.27
C SER A 55 10.07 5.79 2.83
N GLY A 56 9.95 7.11 3.04
CA GLY A 56 10.97 8.08 2.63
C GLY A 56 10.90 8.51 1.16
N PHE A 57 9.89 8.08 0.40
CA PHE A 57 9.70 8.45 -1.02
C PHE A 57 8.30 9.02 -1.30
N VAL A 58 8.18 9.75 -2.42
CA VAL A 58 6.89 10.28 -2.88
C VAL A 58 6.00 9.14 -3.36
N TRP A 59 4.89 8.90 -2.67
CA TRP A 59 3.98 7.78 -2.94
C TRP A 59 3.47 7.74 -4.39
N ARG A 60 3.17 8.90 -4.97
CA ARG A 60 2.75 9.01 -6.37
C ARG A 60 3.80 8.44 -7.34
N ILE A 61 5.08 8.67 -7.07
CA ILE A 61 6.17 8.17 -7.94
C ILE A 61 6.27 6.66 -7.82
N VAL A 62 6.24 6.11 -6.59
CA VAL A 62 6.26 4.66 -6.35
C VAL A 62 5.07 4.00 -7.06
N ASN A 63 3.88 4.56 -6.91
CA ASN A 63 2.66 4.03 -7.53
C ASN A 63 2.72 4.04 -9.05
N ASN A 64 3.26 5.11 -9.66
CA ASN A 64 3.40 5.20 -11.12
C ASN A 64 4.41 4.18 -11.67
N LYS A 65 5.43 3.83 -10.89
CA LYS A 65 6.43 2.81 -11.27
C LYS A 65 6.00 1.39 -10.92
N TRP A 66 4.95 1.21 -10.12
CA TRP A 66 4.55 -0.09 -9.58
C TRP A 66 4.36 -1.20 -10.62
N PRO A 67 3.75 -0.94 -11.81
CA PRO A 67 3.65 -1.98 -12.84
C PRO A 67 5.00 -2.54 -13.29
N HIS A 68 6.04 -1.72 -13.28
CA HIS A 68 7.40 -2.17 -13.62
C HIS A 68 8.06 -2.94 -12.48
N PHE A 69 7.76 -2.60 -11.22
CA PHE A 69 8.15 -3.45 -10.09
C PHE A 69 7.51 -4.83 -10.20
N GLU A 70 6.21 -4.91 -10.48
CA GLU A 70 5.53 -6.19 -10.71
C GLU A 70 6.19 -6.98 -11.84
N GLU A 71 6.62 -6.34 -12.93
CA GLU A 71 7.34 -7.01 -14.01
C GLU A 71 8.71 -7.57 -13.57
N VAL A 72 9.54 -6.73 -12.95
CA VAL A 72 10.91 -7.08 -12.54
C VAL A 72 10.92 -8.16 -11.45
N PHE A 73 9.96 -8.11 -10.53
CA PHE A 73 9.80 -9.10 -9.46
C PHE A 73 8.91 -10.29 -9.87
N TRP A 74 8.68 -10.51 -11.17
CA TRP A 74 7.88 -11.62 -11.73
C TRP A 74 6.50 -11.79 -11.09
N GLY A 75 5.79 -10.68 -10.87
CA GLY A 75 4.50 -10.65 -10.21
C GLY A 75 4.56 -11.06 -8.74
N PHE A 76 5.72 -10.92 -8.11
CA PHE A 76 5.99 -11.37 -6.73
C PHE A 76 5.75 -12.86 -6.52
N ASP A 77 5.94 -13.68 -7.56
CA ASP A 77 5.97 -15.13 -7.45
C ASP A 77 7.09 -15.55 -6.48
N ILE A 78 6.69 -16.12 -5.34
CA ILE A 78 7.60 -16.43 -4.24
C ILE A 78 8.67 -17.43 -4.66
N GLU A 79 8.30 -18.48 -5.41
CA GLU A 79 9.23 -19.53 -5.82
C GLU A 79 10.28 -18.97 -6.77
N ARG A 80 9.89 -18.09 -7.71
CA ARG A 80 10.85 -17.44 -8.60
C ARG A 80 11.77 -16.48 -7.86
N LEU A 81 11.24 -15.73 -6.89
CA LEU A 81 12.04 -14.80 -6.09
C LEU A 81 13.07 -15.52 -5.22
N LEU A 82 12.74 -16.69 -4.67
CA LEU A 82 13.69 -17.52 -3.93
C LEU A 82 14.84 -18.04 -4.79
N MET A 83 14.62 -18.13 -6.10
CA MET A 83 15.61 -18.54 -7.09
C MET A 83 16.31 -17.35 -7.77
N MET A 84 16.09 -16.13 -7.26
CA MET A 84 16.70 -14.93 -7.81
C MET A 84 18.22 -14.98 -7.65
N PRO A 85 19.00 -14.78 -8.72
CA PRO A 85 20.45 -14.74 -8.65
C PRO A 85 20.98 -13.63 -7.73
N ASP A 86 22.12 -13.87 -7.07
CA ASP A 86 22.72 -12.91 -6.14
C ASP A 86 23.10 -11.57 -6.81
N ASP A 87 23.41 -11.58 -8.12
CA ASP A 87 23.74 -10.37 -8.88
C ASP A 87 22.52 -9.49 -9.20
N MET A 88 21.31 -9.97 -8.91
CA MET A 88 20.06 -9.22 -9.01
C MET A 88 19.56 -8.67 -7.65
N LEU A 89 20.25 -8.97 -6.55
CA LEU A 89 19.98 -8.41 -5.20
C LEU A 89 20.69 -7.07 -4.99
#